data_AF-A0A522CLQ6-F1
#
_entry.id   AF-A0A522CLQ6-F1
#
_cell.length_a   1.000
_cell.length_b   1.000
_cell.length_c   1.000
_cell.angle_alpha   90.00
_cell.angle_beta   90.00
_cell.angle_gamma   90.00
#
_symmetry.space_group_name_H-M   'P 1'
#
loop_
_entity.id
_entity.type
_entity.pdbx_description
1 polymer ?
#
loop_
_entity_poly.entity_id
_entity_poly.type
_entity_poly.pdbx_seq_one_letter_code
_entity_poly.pdbx_strand_id
1 'polypeptide(L)' 'MHDCESCGMPIENGRYCQYCVDETGKLQDFDTRFSRMVDWQLRENGGDRAAAERDTLAYMATLPAWRDHPRVKGTA' A
#
# COMPACT_ATOMS: atom_id res chain seq x y z
N MET A 1 13.84 12.19 7.62
CA MET A 1 12.44 12.07 7.17
C MET A 1 12.26 10.61 6.77
N HIS A 2 11.37 9.90 7.42
CA HIS A 2 11.12 8.48 7.16
C HIS A 2 9.87 8.36 6.30
N ASP A 3 9.83 7.37 5.42
CA ASP A 3 8.62 7.07 4.65
C ASP A 3 8.01 5.79 5.19
N CYS A 4 6.70 5.76 5.30
CA CYS A 4 5.96 4.56 5.70
C CYS A 4 6.23 3.45 4.69
N GLU A 5 6.84 2.35 5.14
CA GLU A 5 7.21 1.24 4.26
C GLU A 5 5.99 0.54 3.60
N SER A 6 4.78 0.81 4.09
CA SER A 6 3.52 0.24 3.60
C SER A 6 2.72 1.17 2.68
N CYS A 7 2.87 2.49 2.78
CA CYS A 7 2.09 3.42 1.95
C CYS A 7 2.86 4.61 1.37
N GLY A 8 4.16 4.69 1.60
CA GLY A 8 5.02 5.76 1.10
C GLY A 8 4.75 7.14 1.70
N MET A 9 3.79 7.28 2.61
CA MET A 9 3.49 8.55 3.27
C MET A 9 4.62 8.94 4.23
N PRO A 10 4.97 10.23 4.33
CA PRO A 10 5.99 10.70 5.25
C PRO A 10 5.56 10.47 6.70
N ILE A 11 6.49 9.98 7.52
CA ILE A 11 6.33 9.74 8.95
C ILE A 11 7.51 10.33 9.73
N GLU A 12 7.25 10.75 10.96
CA GLU A 12 8.28 11.32 11.84
C GLU A 12 9.26 10.24 12.32
N ASN A 13 8.76 9.06 12.66
CA ASN A 13 9.54 7.92 13.12
C ASN A 13 8.78 6.60 12.89
N GLY A 14 9.49 5.49 13.06
CA GLY A 14 8.93 4.13 12.93
C GLY A 14 8.98 3.58 11.51
N ARG A 15 8.37 2.40 11.34
CA ARG A 15 8.31 1.68 10.05
C ARG A 15 7.00 1.94 9.29
N TYR A 16 5.90 2.06 10.03
CA TYR A 16 4.55 2.19 9.49
C TYR A 16 3.81 3.35 10.17
N CYS A 17 2.96 4.05 9.41
CA CYS A 17 2.09 5.07 9.98
C CYS A 17 0.90 4.46 10.72
N GLN A 18 0.26 5.24 11.60
CA GLN A 18 -0.94 4.84 12.35
C GLN A 18 -2.10 4.34 11.47
N TYR A 19 -2.16 4.78 10.21
CA TYR A 19 -3.20 4.36 9.26
C TYR A 19 -2.92 3.02 8.57
N CYS A 20 -1.67 2.53 8.62
CA CYS A 20 -1.27 1.25 8.06
C CYS A 20 -1.26 0.12 9.08
N VAL A 21 -1.27 0.45 10.38
CA VAL A 21 -1.28 -0.53 11.46
C VAL A 21 -2.70 -0.76 11.99
N ASP A 22 -2.89 -1.88 12.69
CA ASP A 22 -4.11 -2.20 13.43
C ASP A 22 -4.05 -1.64 14.87
N GLU A 23 -5.05 -1.98 15.68
CA GLU A 23 -5.17 -1.57 17.09
C GLU A 23 -3.99 -2.05 17.96
N THR A 24 -3.28 -3.09 17.51
CA THR A 24 -2.09 -3.64 18.19
C THR A 24 -0.78 -3.03 17.69
N GLY A 25 -0.85 -2.13 16.71
CA GLY A 25 0.32 -1.53 16.06
C GLY A 25 0.98 -2.43 15.02
N LYS A 26 0.36 -3.56 14.66
CA LYS A 26 0.87 -4.45 13.62
C LYS A 26 0.37 -4.01 12.26
N LEU A 27 1.21 -4.16 11.22
CA LEU A 27 0.82 -3.87 9.85
C LEU A 27 -0.44 -4.66 9.47
N GLN A 28 -1.43 -3.96 8.91
CA GLN A 28 -2.64 -4.56 8.34
C GLN A 28 -2.26 -5.56 7.24
N ASP A 29 -3.11 -6.55 6.98
CA ASP A 29 -2.86 -7.52 5.93
C ASP A 29 -2.82 -6.89 4.53
N PHE A 30 -2.23 -7.62 3.59
CA PHE A 30 -2.06 -7.16 2.21
C PHE A 30 -3.40 -6.81 1.55
N ASP A 31 -4.44 -7.61 1.73
CA ASP A 31 -5.73 -7.43 1.05
C ASP A 31 -6.44 -6.17 1.56
N THR A 32 -6.40 -5.93 2.87
CA THR A 32 -6.90 -4.70 3.48
C THR A 32 -6.16 -3.46 2.96
N ARG A 33 -4.82 -3.51 2.91
CA ARG A 33 -4.01 -2.38 2.43
C ARG A 33 -4.18 -2.14 0.94
N PHE A 34 -4.23 -3.20 0.16
CA PHE A 34 -4.49 -3.17 -1.27
C PHE A 34 -5.84 -2.55 -1.58
N SER A 35 -6.94 -3.04 -0.96
CA SER A 35 -8.27 -2.47 -1.20
C SER A 35 -8.33 -0.99 -0.85
N ARG A 36 -7.74 -0.58 0.28
CA ARG A 36 -7.71 0.84 0.69
C ARG A 36 -6.92 1.72 -0.28
N MET A 37 -5.81 1.21 -0.81
CA MET A 37 -5.00 1.94 -1.80
C MET A 37 -5.73 2.05 -3.13
N VAL A 38 -6.39 0.99 -3.59
CA VAL A 38 -7.22 1.01 -4.81
C VAL A 38 -8.35 2.02 -4.67
N ASP A 39 -9.06 1.99 -3.55
CA ASP A 39 -10.16 2.93 -3.30
C ASP A 39 -9.65 4.38 -3.21
N TRP A 40 -8.45 4.60 -2.66
CA TRP A 40 -7.79 5.92 -2.67
C TRP A 40 -7.42 6.35 -4.09
N GLN A 41 -6.80 5.46 -4.88
CA GLN A 41 -6.42 5.72 -6.26
C GLN A 41 -7.63 6.08 -7.12
N LEU A 42 -8.75 5.38 -6.94
CA LEU A 42 -10.02 5.67 -7.61
C LEU A 42 -10.63 7.00 -7.18
N ARG A 43 -10.47 7.40 -5.92
CA ARG A 43 -10.95 8.69 -5.44
C ARG A 43 -10.11 9.85 -5.97
N GLU A 44 -8.79 9.69 -6.04
CA GLU A 44 -7.86 10.74 -6.46
C GLU A 44 -7.83 10.91 -7.98
N ASN A 45 -7.71 9.80 -8.72
CA ASN A 45 -7.48 9.83 -10.17
C ASN A 45 -8.74 9.48 -10.98
N GLY A 46 -9.78 8.95 -10.34
CA GLY A 46 -10.93 8.40 -11.05
C GLY A 46 -10.58 7.18 -11.91
N GLY A 47 -11.47 6.85 -12.84
CA GLY A 47 -11.24 5.83 -13.85
C GLY A 47 -11.77 4.44 -13.48
N ASP A 48 -11.18 3.43 -14.12
CA ASP A 48 -11.60 2.04 -14.00
C ASP A 48 -10.91 1.32 -12.84
N ARG A 49 -11.68 0.47 -12.14
CA ARG A 49 -11.18 -0.29 -11.00
C ARG A 49 -10.05 -1.23 -11.38
N ALA A 50 -10.12 -1.90 -12.53
CA ALA A 50 -9.04 -2.80 -12.93
C ALA A 50 -7.74 -2.06 -13.25
N ALA A 51 -7.81 -0.82 -13.74
CA ALA A 51 -6.64 0.03 -13.90
C ALA A 51 -6.05 0.43 -12.53
N ALA A 52 -6.88 0.92 -11.62
CA ALA A 52 -6.46 1.27 -10.27
C ALA A 52 -5.83 0.09 -9.51
N GLU A 53 -6.37 -1.11 -9.67
CA GLU A 53 -5.81 -2.35 -9.10
C GLU A 53 -4.41 -2.67 -9.65
N ARG A 54 -4.20 -2.59 -10.96
CA ARG A 54 -2.88 -2.80 -11.58
C ARG A 54 -1.87 -1.76 -11.12
N ASP A 55 -2.25 -0.49 -11.14
CA ASP A 55 -1.37 0.61 -10.74
C ASP A 55 -1.02 0.50 -9.25
N THR A 56 -1.98 0.10 -8.42
CA THR A 56 -1.73 -0.17 -6.99
C THR A 56 -0.78 -1.32 -6.79
N LEU A 57 -0.91 -2.44 -7.53
CA LEU A 57 0.05 -3.55 -7.45
C LEU A 57 1.46 -3.10 -7.86
N ALA A 58 1.59 -2.35 -8.95
CA ALA A 58 2.87 -1.80 -9.40
C ALA A 58 3.48 -0.86 -8.35
N TYR A 59 2.66 0.00 -7.74
CA TYR A 59 3.10 0.90 -6.68
C TYR A 59 3.54 0.12 -5.42
N MET A 60 2.72 -0.84 -4.97
CA MET A 60 3.06 -1.70 -3.83
C MET A 60 4.35 -2.49 -4.06
N ALA A 61 4.66 -2.89 -5.30
CA ALA A 61 5.93 -3.55 -5.61
C ALA A 61 7.17 -2.69 -5.32
N THR A 62 7.04 -1.36 -5.29
CA THR A 62 8.13 -0.43 -4.93
C THR A 62 8.31 -0.28 -3.42
N LEU A 63 7.30 -0.66 -2.63
CA LEU A 63 7.25 -0.42 -1.20
C LEU A 63 7.93 -1.55 -0.40
N PRO A 64 8.79 -1.24 0.58
CA PRO A 64 9.57 -2.27 1.30
C PRO A 64 8.72 -3.32 2.00
N ALA A 65 7.53 -2.96 2.48
CA ALA A 65 6.62 -3.90 3.16
C ALA A 65 6.03 -4.95 2.22
N TRP A 66 5.93 -4.64 0.92
CA TRP A 66 5.15 -5.42 -0.03
C TRP A 66 5.95 -6.00 -1.19
N ARG A 67 7.10 -5.43 -1.56
CA ARG A 67 7.93 -5.89 -2.70
C ARG A 67 8.19 -7.40 -2.74
N ASP A 68 8.20 -8.05 -1.57
CA ASP A 68 8.43 -9.48 -1.43
C ASP A 68 7.17 -10.35 -1.46
N HIS A 69 5.98 -9.74 -1.50
CA HIS A 69 4.70 -10.42 -1.43
C HIS A 69 4.35 -11.14 -2.76
N PRO A 70 3.83 -12.38 -2.73
CA PRO A 70 3.57 -13.16 -3.94
C PRO A 70 2.67 -12.46 -4.96
N ARG A 71 1.68 -11.70 -4.50
CA ARG A 71 0.71 -11.00 -5.38
C ARG A 71 1.31 -9.84 -6.17
N VAL A 72 2.43 -9.26 -5.74
CA VAL A 72 3.13 -8.22 -6.51
C VAL A 72 4.30 -8.79 -7.30
N LYS A 73 5.00 -9.81 -6.78
CA LYS A 73 6.02 -10.53 -7.54
C LYS A 73 5.48 -11.28 -8.75
N GLY A 74 4.25 -11.78 -8.69
CA GLY A 74 3.58 -12.45 -9.82
C GLY A 74 3.13 -11.52 -10.94
N THR A 75 3.29 -10.20 -10.78
CA THR A 75 2.80 -9.17 -11.71
C THR A 75 3.97 -8.39 -12.35
N ALA A 76 5.21 -8.69 -11.97
CA ALA A 76 6.44 -8.06 -12.47
C ALA A 76 6.99 -8.75 -13.72
#